data_AF-A0A258SST3-F1
#
_entry.id   AF-A0A258SST3-F1
#
_cell.length_a   1.000
_cell.length_b   1.000
_cell.length_c   1.000
_cell.angle_alpha   90.00
_cell.angle_beta   90.00
_cell.angle_gamma   90.00
#
_symmetry.space_group_name_H-M   'P 1'
#
loop_
_entity.id
_entity.type
_entity.pdbx_description
1 polymer ?
#
loop_
_entity_poly.entity_id
_entity_poly.type
_entity_poly.pdbx_seq_one_letter_code
_entity_poly.pdbx_strand_id
1 'polypeptide(L)'
;MLPWSCVALSVSSNNALKITLRDGTQLSDLAVATDTVVTPYLTVLRYQQKNAPFLRRVFKSSLIVMPDTTDKESFRKLRVWLRWGVH
;
A
#
# COMPACT_ATOMS: atom_id res chain seq x y z
N MET A 1 -16.76 1.93 -8.85
CA MET A 1 -15.58 1.86 -7.96
C MET A 1 -15.20 0.39 -7.81
N LEU A 2 -13.95 0.03 -8.05
CA LEU A 2 -13.51 -1.37 -8.18
C LEU A 2 -13.39 -2.05 -6.79
N PRO A 3 -13.66 -3.37 -6.66
CA PRO A 3 -13.62 -4.07 -5.37
C PRO A 3 -12.22 -4.17 -4.76
N TRP A 4 -11.18 -4.14 -5.58
CA TRP A 4 -9.76 -4.06 -5.16
C TRP A 4 -9.27 -2.63 -4.90
N SER A 5 -10.19 -1.66 -4.77
CA SER A 5 -9.82 -0.30 -4.39
C SER A 5 -9.37 -0.22 -2.94
N CYS A 6 -8.34 0.57 -2.66
CA CYS A 6 -7.95 0.91 -1.29
C CYS A 6 -9.08 1.69 -0.61
N VAL A 7 -9.41 1.33 0.62
CA VAL A 7 -10.39 2.05 1.46
C VAL A 7 -9.74 2.57 2.73
N ALA A 8 -8.85 1.78 3.32
CA ALA A 8 -8.06 2.22 4.45
C ALA A 8 -6.62 1.74 4.30
N LEU A 9 -5.70 2.52 4.84
CA LEU A 9 -4.30 2.16 4.90
C LEU A 9 -3.71 2.70 6.20
N SER A 10 -2.78 1.95 6.79
CA SER A 10 -2.08 2.37 7.98
C SER A 10 -0.63 1.91 7.90
N VAL A 11 0.27 2.81 8.28
CA VAL A 11 1.67 2.50 8.51
C VAL A 11 1.82 2.30 10.00
N SER A 12 2.21 1.10 10.40
CA SER A 12 2.44 0.75 11.79
C SER A 12 3.85 1.17 12.22
N SER A 13 4.06 1.40 13.52
CA SER A 13 5.34 1.83 14.10
C SER A 13 6.47 0.82 13.92
N ASN A 14 6.14 -0.45 13.69
CA ASN A 14 7.07 -1.52 13.32
C ASN A 14 7.43 -1.52 11.82
N ASN A 15 7.21 -0.40 11.12
CA ASN A 15 7.52 -0.25 9.70
C ASN A 15 6.75 -1.22 8.78
N ALA A 16 5.59 -1.71 9.26
CA ALA A 16 4.72 -2.58 8.49
C ALA A 16 3.60 -1.76 7.86
N LEU A 17 3.41 -1.95 6.56
CA LEU A 17 2.26 -1.40 5.83
C LEU A 17 1.08 -2.35 5.92
N LYS A 18 -0.07 -1.83 6.34
CA LYS A 18 -1.36 -2.52 6.30
C LYS A 18 -2.30 -1.78 5.37
N ILE A 19 -2.94 -2.51 4.46
CA ILE A 19 -3.89 -1.97 3.49
C ILE A 19 -5.18 -2.77 3.60
N THR A 20 -6.30 -2.07 3.69
CA THR A 20 -7.63 -2.65 3.63
C THR A 20 -8.28 -2.27 2.31
N LEU A 21 -8.56 -3.28 1.51
CA LEU A 21 -9.28 -3.14 0.24
C LEU A 21 -10.80 -3.08 0.49
N ARG A 22 -11.55 -2.61 -0.50
CA ARG A 22 -13.01 -2.49 -0.44
C ARG A 22 -13.72 -3.84 -0.31
N ASP A 23 -13.13 -4.90 -0.84
CA ASP A 23 -13.61 -6.27 -0.70
C ASP A 23 -13.44 -6.84 0.73
N GLY A 24 -12.87 -6.06 1.65
CA GLY A 24 -12.60 -6.48 3.04
C GLY A 24 -11.26 -7.18 3.20
N THR A 25 -10.52 -7.42 2.11
CA THR A 25 -9.19 -8.04 2.16
C THR A 25 -8.22 -7.11 2.89
N GLN A 26 -7.58 -7.65 3.92
CA GLN A 26 -6.47 -6.99 4.60
C GLN A 26 -5.15 -7.54 4.07
N LEU A 27 -4.35 -6.64 3.51
CA LEU A 27 -3.00 -6.91 3.06
C LEU A 27 -2.05 -6.47 4.18
N SER A 28 -1.35 -7.43 4.78
CA SER A 28 -0.29 -7.21 5.76
C SER A 28 1.01 -7.87 5.29
N ASP A 29 2.14 -7.49 5.89
CA ASP A 29 3.46 -8.03 5.57
C ASP A 29 3.84 -7.85 4.09
N LEU A 30 3.66 -6.61 3.63
CA LEU A 30 3.92 -6.18 2.27
C LEU A 30 5.38 -5.74 2.15
N ALA A 31 6.11 -6.34 1.21
CA ALA A 31 7.38 -5.79 0.75
C ALA A 31 7.06 -4.72 -0.30
N VAL A 32 7.45 -3.48 -0.05
CA VAL A 32 7.26 -2.40 -1.02
C VAL A 32 8.39 -2.48 -2.05
N ALA A 33 8.01 -2.46 -3.32
CA ALA A 33 8.95 -2.56 -4.41
C ALA A 33 9.50 -1.17 -4.78
N THR A 34 10.77 -1.12 -5.20
CA THR A 34 11.50 0.12 -5.53
C THR A 34 10.89 0.89 -6.71
N ASP A 35 10.07 0.23 -7.52
CA ASP A 35 9.31 0.82 -8.64
C ASP A 35 7.99 1.49 -8.19
N THR A 36 7.85 1.75 -6.89
CA THR A 36 6.75 2.54 -6.33
C THR A 36 6.90 4.02 -6.68
N VAL A 37 5.83 4.62 -7.19
CA VAL A 37 5.82 6.04 -7.59
C VAL A 37 4.96 6.83 -6.62
N VAL A 38 5.57 7.79 -5.94
CA VAL A 38 4.90 8.66 -4.96
C VAL A 38 4.78 10.06 -5.52
N THR A 39 3.57 10.48 -5.88
CA THR A 39 3.27 11.87 -6.29
C THR A 39 2.41 12.56 -5.23
N PRO A 40 2.26 13.90 -5.29
CA PRO A 40 1.45 14.65 -4.33
C PRO A 40 -0.02 14.24 -4.26
N TYR A 41 -0.59 13.87 -5.41
CA TYR A 41 -2.02 13.57 -5.57
C TYR A 41 -2.31 12.08 -5.80
N LEU A 42 -1.28 11.29 -6.12
CA LEU A 42 -1.43 9.89 -6.48
C LEU A 42 -0.20 9.10 -6.09
N THR A 43 -0.40 7.99 -5.39
CA THR A 43 0.68 7.04 -5.08
C THR A 43 0.38 5.73 -5.76
N VAL A 44 1.26 5.30 -6.67
CA VAL A 44 1.25 3.96 -7.25
C VAL A 44 2.15 3.09 -6.40
N LEU A 45 1.55 2.42 -5.43
CA LEU A 45 2.25 1.49 -4.57
C LEU A 45 2.43 0.17 -5.30
N ARG A 46 3.68 -0.24 -5.49
CA ARG A 46 4.00 -1.60 -5.93
C ARG A 46 4.45 -2.42 -4.74
N TYR A 47 3.87 -3.60 -4.57
CA TYR A 47 4.18 -4.45 -3.43
C TYR A 47 4.15 -5.94 -3.78
N GLN A 48 4.82 -6.72 -2.94
CA GLN A 48 4.79 -8.17 -2.94
C GLN A 48 4.31 -8.64 -1.56
N GLN A 49 3.41 -9.61 -1.53
CA GLN A 49 3.01 -10.25 -0.27
C GLN A 49 4.02 -11.32 0.10
N LYS A 50 4.74 -11.14 1.22
CA LYS A 50 5.73 -12.13 1.68
C LYS A 50 5.07 -13.44 2.08
N ASN A 51 3.84 -13.38 2.61
CA ASN A 51 3.11 -14.52 3.16
C ASN A 51 2.05 -15.10 2.20
N ALA A 52 2.08 -14.76 0.92
CA ALA A 52 1.14 -15.26 -0.08
C ALA A 52 1.68 -16.52 -0.79
N PRO A 53 0.79 -17.35 -1.40
CA PRO A 53 1.21 -18.50 -2.21
C PRO A 53 2.24 -18.10 -3.27
N PHE A 54 3.18 -19.00 -3.57
CA PHE A 54 4.42 -18.75 -4.33
C PHE A 54 4.24 -17.87 -5.59
N LEU A 55 3.14 -18.07 -6.33
CA LEU A 55 2.76 -17.24 -7.47
C LEU A 55 2.60 -15.74 -7.10
N ARG A 56 1.83 -15.40 -6.06
CA ARG A 56 1.62 -14.01 -5.62
C ARG A 56 2.84 -13.40 -4.91
N ARG A 57 3.79 -14.23 -4.49
CA ARG A 57 5.07 -13.76 -3.95
C ARG A 57 6.01 -13.28 -5.06
N VAL A 58 5.94 -13.91 -6.24
CA VAL A 58 6.75 -13.53 -7.42
C VAL A 58 6.10 -12.37 -8.18
N PHE A 59 4.78 -12.36 -8.32
CA PHE A 59 4.07 -11.28 -9.01
C PHE A 59 3.96 -10.02 -8.15
N LYS A 60 4.59 -8.93 -8.61
CA LYS A 60 4.39 -7.58 -8.05
C LYS A 60 2.97 -7.13 -8.31
N SER A 61 2.24 -6.80 -7.25
CA SER A 61 0.92 -6.19 -7.34
C SER A 61 1.04 -4.67 -7.31
N SER A 62 0.17 -3.97 -8.04
CA SER A 62 0.11 -2.51 -8.03
C SER A 62 -1.21 -2.03 -7.45
N LEU A 63 -1.15 -1.09 -6.52
CA LEU A 63 -2.30 -0.41 -5.94
C LEU A 63 -2.18 1.09 -6.13
N ILE A 64 -3.25 1.69 -6.63
CA ILE A 64 -3.36 3.14 -6.75
C ILE A 64 -4.03 3.64 -5.47
N VAL A 65 -3.33 4.53 -4.78
CA VAL A 65 -3.83 5.21 -3.58
C VAL A 65 -3.96 6.69 -3.89
N MET A 66 -5.17 7.21 -3.66
CA MET A 66 -5.49 8.62 -3.82
C MET A 66 -5.92 9.22 -2.47
N PRO A 67 -5.68 10.52 -2.24
CA PRO A 67 -6.10 11.20 -1.01
C PRO A 67 -7.63 11.28 -0.87
N ASP A 68 -8.38 11.12 -1.96
CA ASP A 68 -9.85 11.16 -1.92
C ASP A 68 -10.48 9.80 -1.59
N THR A 69 -9.72 8.71 -1.75
CA THR A 69 -10.20 7.33 -1.50
C THR A 69 -9.92 6.84 -0.09
N THR A 70 -9.13 7.59 0.69
CA THR A 70 -8.69 7.21 2.03
C THR A 70 -8.56 8.46 2.90
N ASP A 71 -8.53 8.28 4.21
CA ASP A 71 -8.26 9.36 5.15
C ASP A 71 -6.97 10.15 4.81
N LYS A 72 -7.07 11.49 4.88
CA LYS A 72 -6.00 12.42 4.46
C LYS A 72 -4.74 12.28 5.31
N GLU A 73 -4.89 12.05 6.61
CA GLU A 73 -3.76 11.85 7.53
C GLU A 73 -3.06 10.51 7.25
N SER A 74 -3.85 9.47 7.00
CA SER A 74 -3.33 8.15 6.60
C SER A 74 -2.52 8.21 5.30
N PHE A 75 -3.04 8.93 4.29
CA PHE A 75 -2.31 9.18 3.04
C PHE A 75 -1.02 9.99 3.26
N ARG A 76 -1.05 11.01 4.14
CA ARG A 76 0.14 11.79 4.50
C ARG A 76 1.21 10.91 5.14
N LYS A 77 0.85 10.08 6.11
CA LYS A 77 1.76 9.13 6.78
C LYS A 77 2.38 8.14 5.79
N LEU A 78 1.58 7.59 4.88
CA LEU A 78 2.07 6.72 3.81
C LEU A 78 3.12 7.41 2.95
N ARG A 79 2.85 8.63 2.48
CA ARG A 79 3.80 9.37 1.63
C ARG A 79 5.11 9.66 2.33
N VAL A 80 5.07 10.05 3.61
CA VAL A 80 6.27 10.28 4.42
C VAL A 80 7.03 8.97 4.58
N TRP A 81 6.34 7.89 4.92
CA TRP A 81 6.95 6.57 5.09
C TRP A 81 7.55 6.02 3.78
N LEU A 82 6.90 6.18 2.63
CA LEU A 82 7.45 5.74 1.35
C LEU A 82 8.65 6.59 0.89
N ARG A 83 8.73 7.86 1.30
CA ARG A 83 9.86 8.73 0.94
C ARG A 83 11.06 8.63 1.87
N TRP A 84 10.83 8.32 3.15
CA TRP A 84 11.83 8.43 4.21
C TRP A 84 12.00 7.15 5.05
N GLY A 85 11.07 6.20 4.96
CA GLY A 85 11.15 4.93 5.65
C GLY A 85 12.04 3.95 4.90
N VAL A 86 12.80 3.15 5.64
CA VAL A 86 13.57 2.02 5.10
C VAL A 86 12.59 0.84 5.01
N HIS A 87 12.13 0.48 3.81
CA HIS A 87 11.05 -0.49 3.60
C HIS A 87 11.39 -1.60 2.61
#